data_AF-A0A7J0CYF6-F1
#
_entry.id   AF-A0A7J0CYF6-F1
#
_cell.length_a   1.000
_cell.length_b   1.000
_cell.length_c   1.000
_cell.angle_alpha   90.00
_cell.angle_beta   90.00
_cell.angle_gamma   90.00
#
_symmetry.space_group_name_H-M   'P 1'
#
loop_
_entity.id
_entity.type
_entity.pdbx_description
1 polymer ?
#
loop_
_entity_poly.entity_id
_entity_poly.type
_entity_poly.pdbx_seq_one_letter_code
_entity_poly.pdbx_strand_id
1 'polypeptide(L)'
;MGWTFKLHGGIAAALSTVLLALAALTWAPGTVGWFEPQWTVAVAFVPAFLICVAAIGRMILASGDKHALWQAFRCLPGRVQAGLGALAVAGVVIVAIHAAGSEPGRLQDAEKRDGRYYAFDPRPDTRGTVEISKSEYLALLPESRRIFIVIPGVLLAGASCAVLTAGELRRADRGVAAR
;
A
#
# COMPACT_ATOMS: atom_id res chain seq x y z
N MET A 1 -1.73 -0.39 25.71
CA MET A 1 -1.28 0.64 24.77
C MET A 1 -2.24 1.82 24.80
N GLY A 2 -1.75 3.04 24.56
CA GLY A 2 -2.59 4.24 24.51
C GLY A 2 -3.62 4.21 23.37
N TRP A 3 -4.75 4.89 23.57
CA TRP A 3 -5.88 4.87 22.62
C TRP A 3 -5.52 5.39 21.23
N THR A 4 -4.69 6.44 21.15
CA THR A 4 -4.27 7.03 19.88
C THR A 4 -3.52 6.03 18.98
N PHE A 5 -2.65 5.19 19.55
CA PHE A 5 -1.93 4.16 18.78
C PHE A 5 -2.86 3.08 18.22
N LYS A 6 -3.86 2.65 19.02
CA LYS A 6 -4.89 1.71 18.55
C LYS A 6 -5.69 2.28 17.40
N LEU A 7 -6.13 3.54 17.52
CA LEU A 7 -6.92 4.20 16.49
C LEU A 7 -6.13 4.36 15.18
N HIS A 8 -4.91 4.93 15.25
CA HIS A 8 -4.11 5.18 14.05
C HIS A 8 -3.64 3.87 13.39
N GLY A 9 -3.20 2.90 14.19
CA GLY A 9 -2.82 1.58 13.66
C GLY A 9 -4.01 0.83 13.07
N GLY A 10 -5.18 0.92 13.70
CA GLY A 10 -6.43 0.34 13.19
C GLY A 10 -6.89 0.96 11.88
N ILE A 11 -6.88 2.29 11.77
CA ILE A 11 -7.22 3.01 10.52
C ILE A 11 -6.23 2.63 9.42
N ALA A 12 -4.94 2.60 9.71
CA ALA A 12 -3.92 2.22 8.73
C ALA A 12 -4.11 0.78 8.24
N ALA A 13 -4.42 -0.16 9.15
CA ALA A 13 -4.71 -1.55 8.78
C ALA A 13 -5.99 -1.64 7.92
N ALA A 14 -7.07 -0.95 8.31
CA ALA A 14 -8.32 -0.95 7.56
C ALA A 14 -8.15 -0.40 6.14
N LEU A 15 -7.46 0.75 6.00
CA LEU A 15 -7.16 1.33 4.70
C LEU A 15 -6.25 0.42 3.86
N SER A 16 -5.25 -0.22 4.48
CA SER A 16 -4.41 -1.21 3.80
C SER A 16 -5.25 -2.38 3.26
N THR A 17 -6.14 -2.95 4.06
CA THR A 17 -7.07 -4.01 3.62
C THR A 17 -7.89 -3.55 2.43
N VAL A 18 -8.49 -2.35 2.48
CA VAL A 18 -9.30 -1.81 1.39
C VAL A 18 -8.46 -1.66 0.11
N LEU A 19 -7.26 -1.09 0.20
CA LEU A 19 -6.41 -0.90 -0.98
C LEU A 19 -5.93 -2.24 -1.56
N LEU A 20 -5.53 -3.20 -0.73
CA LEU A 20 -5.11 -4.52 -1.21
C LEU A 20 -6.30 -5.29 -1.83
N ALA A 21 -7.50 -5.15 -1.28
CA ALA A 21 -8.71 -5.71 -1.87
C ALA A 21 -9.05 -5.05 -3.22
N LEU A 22 -8.96 -3.71 -3.32
CA LEU A 22 -9.15 -2.99 -4.58
C LEU A 22 -8.10 -3.39 -5.63
N ALA A 23 -6.85 -3.55 -5.21
CA ALA A 23 -5.80 -4.06 -6.08
C ALA A 23 -6.12 -5.47 -6.58
N ALA A 24 -6.61 -6.37 -5.73
CA ALA A 24 -7.02 -7.70 -6.13
C ALA A 24 -8.22 -7.67 -7.09
N LEU A 25 -9.17 -6.75 -6.89
CA LEU A 25 -10.32 -6.56 -7.76
C LEU A 25 -9.95 -6.11 -9.18
N THR A 26 -8.73 -5.62 -9.42
CA THR A 26 -8.25 -5.33 -10.79
C THR A 26 -8.11 -6.58 -11.67
N TRP A 27 -8.09 -7.79 -11.08
CA TRP A 27 -8.16 -9.04 -11.84
C TRP A 27 -9.59 -9.50 -12.14
N ALA A 28 -10.59 -8.94 -11.45
CA ALA A 28 -11.97 -9.35 -11.63
C ALA A 28 -12.55 -8.72 -12.92
N PRO A 29 -13.31 -9.46 -13.73
CA PRO A 29 -14.00 -8.90 -14.88
C PRO A 29 -15.05 -7.87 -14.42
N GLY A 30 -15.22 -6.78 -15.19
CA GLY A 30 -16.25 -5.77 -14.96
C GLY A 30 -15.90 -4.65 -13.98
N THR A 31 -14.69 -4.63 -13.40
CA THR A 31 -14.24 -3.60 -12.45
C THR A 31 -13.56 -2.40 -13.11
N VAL A 32 -13.34 -2.43 -14.42
CA VAL A 32 -12.57 -1.43 -15.18
C VAL A 32 -13.07 0.00 -14.96
N GLY A 33 -14.40 0.20 -14.89
CA GLY A 33 -14.99 1.52 -14.68
C GLY A 33 -14.64 2.16 -13.33
N TRP A 34 -14.23 1.37 -12.34
CA TRP A 34 -13.82 1.88 -11.02
C TRP A 34 -12.42 2.48 -11.04
N PHE A 35 -11.61 2.11 -12.04
CA PHE A 35 -10.20 2.49 -12.16
C PHE A 35 -9.93 3.55 -13.24
N GLU A 36 -10.94 3.93 -14.02
CA GLU A 36 -10.84 5.00 -15.04
C GLU A 36 -10.51 6.36 -14.41
N PRO A 37 -11.11 6.77 -13.27
CA PRO A 37 -10.81 8.06 -12.67
C PRO A 37 -9.42 8.10 -12.04
N GLN A 38 -8.57 9.03 -12.49
CA GLN A 38 -7.21 9.22 -11.95
C GLN A 38 -7.18 9.65 -10.46
N TRP A 39 -8.26 10.26 -9.96
CA TRP A 39 -8.34 10.71 -8.57
C TRP A 39 -8.23 9.55 -7.57
N THR A 40 -8.56 8.32 -7.98
CA THR A 40 -8.45 7.11 -7.14
C THR A 40 -7.02 6.88 -6.65
N VAL A 41 -6.03 7.15 -7.51
CA VAL A 41 -4.60 7.07 -7.15
C VAL A 41 -4.24 8.13 -6.11
N ALA A 42 -4.69 9.38 -6.30
CA ALA A 42 -4.44 10.46 -5.36
C ALA A 42 -5.08 10.18 -3.98
N VAL A 43 -6.31 9.67 -3.96
CA VAL A 43 -7.02 9.30 -2.74
C VAL A 43 -6.39 8.09 -2.03
N ALA A 44 -5.70 7.20 -2.75
CA ALA A 44 -4.90 6.15 -2.13
C ALA A 44 -3.57 6.68 -1.55
N PHE A 45 -2.84 7.50 -2.31
CA PHE A 45 -1.50 7.94 -1.95
C PHE A 45 -1.46 9.03 -0.88
N VAL A 46 -2.32 10.05 -0.95
CA VAL A 46 -2.25 11.20 -0.02
C VAL A 46 -2.46 10.77 1.44
N PRO A 47 -3.50 9.98 1.79
CA PRO A 47 -3.66 9.50 3.15
C PRO A 47 -2.54 8.54 3.57
N ALA A 48 -2.11 7.65 2.67
CA ALA A 48 -1.01 6.73 2.95
C ALA A 48 0.27 7.47 3.30
N PHE A 49 0.64 8.49 2.52
CA PHE A 49 1.80 9.33 2.76
C PHE A 49 1.74 10.02 4.13
N LEU A 50 0.63 10.69 4.45
CA LEU A 50 0.47 11.39 5.73
C LEU A 50 0.54 10.42 6.92
N ILE A 51 -0.10 9.25 6.81
CA ILE A 51 -0.08 8.22 7.85
C ILE A 51 1.33 7.65 8.02
N CYS A 52 2.05 7.38 6.93
CA CYS A 52 3.42 6.89 6.96
C CYS A 52 4.39 7.89 7.59
N VAL A 53 4.31 9.17 7.21
CA VAL A 53 5.14 10.23 7.83
C VAL A 53 4.89 10.30 9.34
N ALA A 54 3.61 10.27 9.76
CA ALA A 54 3.27 10.26 11.18
C ALA A 54 3.75 8.98 11.90
N ALA A 55 3.71 7.82 11.25
CA ALA A 55 4.19 6.55 11.80
C ALA A 55 5.72 6.55 11.96
N ILE A 56 6.45 7.02 10.95
CA ILE A 56 7.91 7.15 10.98
C ILE A 56 8.32 8.11 12.11
N GLY A 57 7.68 9.27 12.21
CA GLY A 57 7.92 10.22 13.31
C GLY A 57 7.74 9.58 14.68
N ARG A 58 6.69 8.75 14.86
CA ARG A 58 6.48 8.02 16.12
C ARG A 58 7.52 6.94 16.38
N MET A 59 8.01 6.23 15.36
CA MET A 59 9.09 5.25 15.57
C MET A 59 10.41 5.92 15.94
N ILE A 60 10.78 7.00 15.25
CA ILE A 60 12.01 7.76 15.56
C ILE A 60 11.97 8.25 17.01
N LEU A 61 10.81 8.68 17.49
CA LEU A 61 10.62 9.11 18.88
C LEU A 61 10.54 7.97 19.90
N ALA A 62 10.22 6.74 19.48
CA ALA A 62 9.93 5.64 20.39
C ALA A 62 11.17 4.87 20.86
N SER A 63 12.23 4.76 20.05
CA SER A 63 13.58 4.25 20.41
C SER A 63 14.32 3.84 19.13
N GLY A 64 15.65 4.02 19.10
CA GLY A 64 16.52 3.46 18.05
C GLY A 64 16.86 1.97 18.23
N ASP A 65 16.46 1.37 19.36
CA ASP A 65 16.76 -0.03 19.67
C ASP A 65 15.78 -0.97 18.95
N LYS A 66 16.30 -1.58 17.87
CA LYS A 66 15.60 -2.59 17.08
C LYS A 66 15.18 -3.81 17.91
N HIS A 67 15.95 -4.17 18.93
CA HIS A 67 15.64 -5.31 19.78
C HIS A 67 14.41 -5.02 20.66
N ALA A 68 14.35 -3.83 21.27
CA ALA A 68 13.18 -3.38 22.02
C ALA A 68 11.92 -3.30 21.14
N LEU A 69 12.04 -2.78 19.91
CA LEU A 69 10.94 -2.76 18.94
C LEU A 69 10.47 -4.17 18.58
N TRP A 70 11.40 -5.09 18.34
CA TRP A 70 11.06 -6.48 18.03
C TRP A 70 10.34 -7.18 19.19
N GLN A 71 10.83 -6.99 20.42
CA GLN A 71 10.15 -7.52 21.60
C GLN A 71 8.75 -6.93 21.78
N ALA A 72 8.60 -5.61 21.61
CA ALA A 72 7.31 -4.93 21.67
C ALA A 72 6.32 -5.47 20.63
N PHE A 73 6.79 -5.75 19.41
CA PHE A 73 5.99 -6.38 18.37
C PHE A 73 5.52 -7.78 18.81
N ARG A 74 6.41 -8.60 19.37
CA ARG A 74 6.06 -9.94 19.88
C ARG A 74 5.07 -9.90 21.03
N CYS A 75 5.00 -8.80 21.78
CA CYS A 75 4.02 -8.59 22.84
C CYS A 75 2.63 -8.13 22.33
N LEU A 76 2.46 -7.85 21.04
CA LEU A 76 1.15 -7.57 20.47
C LEU A 76 0.22 -8.79 20.61
N PRO A 77 -1.11 -8.59 20.70
CA PRO A 77 -2.06 -9.70 20.68
C PRO A 77 -1.90 -10.54 19.41
N GLY A 78 -1.90 -11.87 19.52
CA GLY A 78 -1.63 -12.77 18.38
C GLY A 78 -2.53 -12.52 17.16
N ARG A 79 -3.80 -12.15 17.38
CA ARG A 79 -4.74 -11.75 16.30
C ARG A 79 -4.26 -10.53 15.49
N VAL A 80 -3.59 -9.58 16.15
CA VAL A 80 -3.04 -8.38 15.50
C VAL A 80 -1.81 -8.76 14.68
N GLN A 81 -0.92 -9.59 15.22
CA GLN A 81 0.24 -10.11 14.48
C GLN A 81 -0.20 -10.92 13.25
N ALA A 82 -1.19 -11.79 13.40
CA ALA A 82 -1.74 -12.56 12.29
C ALA A 82 -2.35 -11.66 11.22
N GLY A 83 -3.12 -10.63 11.61
CA GLY A 83 -3.67 -9.65 10.67
C GLY A 83 -2.59 -8.87 9.91
N LEU A 84 -1.57 -8.37 10.61
CA LEU A 84 -0.43 -7.69 9.97
C LEU A 84 0.36 -8.61 9.05
N GLY A 85 0.58 -9.87 9.47
CA GLY A 85 1.22 -10.89 8.64
C GLY A 85 0.42 -11.20 7.37
N ALA A 86 -0.90 -11.33 7.49
CA ALA A 86 -1.78 -11.55 6.34
C ALA A 86 -1.73 -10.38 5.35
N LEU A 87 -1.74 -9.13 5.82
CA LEU A 87 -1.60 -7.95 4.96
C LEU A 87 -0.24 -7.93 4.24
N ALA A 88 0.85 -8.27 4.94
CA ALA A 88 2.18 -8.35 4.35
C ALA A 88 2.25 -9.43 3.27
N VAL A 89 1.75 -10.63 3.55
CA VAL A 89 1.70 -11.74 2.58
C VAL A 89 0.84 -11.37 1.38
N ALA A 90 -0.34 -10.78 1.59
CA ALA A 90 -1.22 -10.34 0.50
C ALA A 90 -0.53 -9.32 -0.41
N GLY A 91 0.15 -8.33 0.16
CA GLY A 91 0.94 -7.36 -0.60
C GLY A 91 2.03 -8.01 -1.46
N VAL A 92 2.82 -8.92 -0.86
CA VAL A 92 3.88 -9.66 -1.56
C VAL A 92 3.31 -10.51 -2.69
N VAL A 93 2.23 -11.24 -2.44
CA VAL A 93 1.55 -12.06 -3.46
C VAL A 93 1.08 -11.20 -4.62
N ILE A 94 0.46 -10.05 -4.36
CA ILE A 94 -0.03 -9.17 -5.44
C ILE A 94 1.14 -8.62 -6.27
N VAL A 95 2.22 -8.18 -5.64
CA VAL A 95 3.42 -7.70 -6.34
C VAL A 95 4.05 -8.82 -7.18
N ALA A 96 4.15 -10.03 -6.63
CA ALA A 96 4.70 -11.19 -7.35
C ALA A 96 3.87 -11.55 -8.58
N ILE A 97 2.53 -11.58 -8.47
CA ILE A 97 1.64 -11.85 -9.60
C ILE A 97 1.77 -10.74 -10.67
N HIS A 98 1.83 -9.47 -10.26
CA HIS A 98 2.01 -8.36 -11.20
C HIS A 98 3.36 -8.46 -11.94
N ALA A 99 4.45 -8.76 -11.23
CA ALA A 99 5.77 -8.95 -11.83
C ALA A 99 5.79 -10.15 -12.79
N ALA A 100 5.17 -11.26 -12.42
CA ALA A 100 5.10 -12.47 -13.26
C ALA A 100 4.26 -12.27 -14.53
N GLY A 101 3.24 -11.41 -14.49
CA GLY A 101 2.39 -11.08 -15.65
C GLY A 101 2.93 -9.95 -16.54
N SER A 102 4.05 -9.33 -16.18
CA SER A 102 4.61 -8.20 -16.92
C SER A 102 5.64 -8.65 -17.95
N GLU A 103 5.22 -8.73 -19.21
CA GLU A 103 6.12 -9.00 -20.35
C GLU A 103 7.10 -7.81 -20.57
N PRO A 104 8.40 -8.06 -20.81
CA PRO A 104 9.34 -7.02 -21.19
C PRO A 104 8.87 -6.28 -22.44
N GLY A 105 8.83 -4.95 -22.38
CA GLY A 105 8.39 -4.15 -23.53
C GLY A 105 6.87 -4.04 -23.69
N ARG A 106 6.06 -4.48 -22.72
CA ARG A 106 4.62 -4.22 -22.76
C ARG A 106 4.32 -2.76 -22.40
N LEU A 107 3.32 -2.18 -23.06
CA LEU A 107 2.80 -0.85 -22.78
C LEU A 107 2.39 -0.70 -21.31
N GLN A 108 2.67 0.45 -20.73
CA GLN A 108 2.44 0.79 -19.31
C GLN A 108 1.73 2.14 -19.20
N ASP A 109 1.34 2.53 -17.98
CA ASP A 109 0.84 3.86 -17.65
C ASP A 109 -0.27 4.38 -18.59
N ALA A 110 -1.32 3.57 -18.75
CA ALA A 110 -2.49 3.95 -19.54
C ALA A 110 -3.12 5.26 -19.02
N GLU A 111 -3.20 6.25 -19.90
CA GLU A 111 -3.68 7.60 -19.61
C GLU A 111 -4.70 8.07 -20.64
N LYS A 112 -5.67 8.86 -20.18
CA LYS A 112 -6.63 9.55 -21.02
C LYS A 112 -6.35 11.04 -20.94
N ARG A 113 -6.04 11.67 -22.08
CA ARG A 113 -5.69 13.08 -22.18
C ARG A 113 -6.42 13.72 -23.35
N ASP A 114 -7.18 14.77 -23.07
CA ASP A 114 -7.92 15.55 -24.09
C ASP A 114 -8.80 14.69 -25.02
N GLY A 115 -9.43 13.65 -24.46
CA GLY A 115 -10.29 12.72 -25.21
C GLY A 115 -9.55 11.64 -26.01
N ARG A 116 -8.22 11.68 -26.03
CA ARG A 116 -7.34 10.65 -26.62
C ARG A 116 -6.76 9.73 -25.55
N TYR A 117 -6.28 8.57 -25.99
CA TYR A 117 -5.78 7.53 -25.11
C TYR A 117 -4.30 7.28 -25.40
N TYR A 118 -3.50 7.18 -24.35
CA TYR A 118 -2.07 7.05 -24.43
C TYR A 118 -1.57 5.95 -23.51
N ALA A 119 -0.42 5.37 -23.84
CA ALA A 119 0.35 4.53 -22.95
C ALA A 119 1.85 4.77 -23.15
N PHE A 120 2.65 4.45 -22.14
CA PHE A 120 4.10 4.48 -22.23
C PHE A 120 4.63 3.18 -22.80
N ASP A 121 5.38 3.24 -23.89
CA ASP A 121 6.15 2.14 -24.42
C ASP A 121 7.56 2.14 -23.79
N PRO A 122 7.94 1.10 -23.02
CA PRO A 122 9.26 1.02 -22.41
C PRO A 122 10.33 0.41 -23.34
N ARG A 123 9.99 -0.05 -24.54
CA ARG A 123 10.94 -0.70 -25.45
C ARG A 123 12.04 0.28 -25.90
N PRO A 124 13.31 -0.15 -26.01
CA PRO A 124 14.41 0.77 -26.33
C PRO A 124 14.27 1.52 -27.67
N ASP A 125 13.65 0.89 -28.66
CA ASP A 125 13.46 1.37 -30.03
C ASP A 125 12.25 2.29 -30.18
N THR A 126 11.20 2.09 -29.40
CA THR A 126 9.95 2.86 -29.45
C THR A 126 9.66 3.63 -28.17
N ARG A 127 10.70 3.87 -27.34
CA ARG A 127 10.55 4.44 -26.00
C ARG A 127 9.81 5.77 -26.02
N GLY A 128 8.65 5.83 -25.36
CA GLY A 128 7.90 7.07 -25.23
C GLY A 128 6.40 6.88 -25.08
N THR A 129 5.68 7.98 -24.97
CA THR A 129 4.22 7.98 -24.94
C THR A 129 3.68 7.79 -26.35
N VAL A 130 2.90 6.74 -26.56
CA VAL A 130 2.25 6.41 -27.83
C VAL A 130 0.73 6.52 -27.70
N GLU A 131 0.07 6.97 -28.75
CA GLU A 131 -1.40 6.98 -28.82
C GLU A 131 -1.91 5.56 -29.08
N ILE A 132 -2.95 5.16 -28.35
CA ILE A 132 -3.53 3.82 -28.41
C ILE A 132 -5.03 3.89 -28.64
N SER A 133 -5.62 2.76 -29.05
CA SER A 133 -7.07 2.66 -29.15
C SER A 133 -7.75 2.69 -27.76
N LYS A 134 -9.02 3.08 -27.72
CA LYS A 134 -9.84 2.99 -26.49
C LYS A 134 -9.91 1.56 -25.94
N SER A 135 -9.96 0.56 -26.81
CA SER A 135 -9.97 -0.86 -26.43
C SER A 135 -8.68 -1.27 -25.73
N GLU A 136 -7.53 -0.87 -26.26
CA GLU A 136 -6.23 -1.14 -25.64
C GLU A 136 -6.10 -0.41 -24.29
N TYR A 137 -6.57 0.84 -24.22
CA TYR A 137 -6.61 1.59 -22.96
C TYR A 137 -7.40 0.84 -21.88
N LEU A 138 -8.62 0.38 -22.19
CA LEU A 138 -9.46 -0.34 -21.23
C LEU A 138 -8.85 -1.69 -20.81
N ALA A 139 -8.10 -2.35 -21.71
CA ALA A 139 -7.38 -3.59 -21.40
C ALA A 139 -6.17 -3.34 -20.49
N LEU A 140 -5.44 -2.25 -20.70
CA LEU A 140 -4.23 -1.90 -19.92
C LEU A 140 -4.54 -1.24 -18.58
N LEU A 141 -5.70 -0.61 -18.44
CA LEU A 141 -6.03 0.24 -17.29
C LEU A 141 -6.00 -0.48 -15.93
N PRO A 142 -6.61 -1.67 -15.74
CA PRO A 142 -6.60 -2.34 -14.43
C PRO A 142 -5.19 -2.64 -13.96
N GLU A 143 -4.35 -3.07 -14.88
CA GLU A 143 -2.95 -3.38 -14.61
C GLU A 143 -2.12 -2.12 -14.35
N SER A 144 -2.30 -1.09 -15.17
CA SER A 144 -1.63 0.21 -15.01
C SER A 144 -1.99 0.86 -13.66
N ARG A 145 -3.14 0.56 -13.07
CA ARG A 145 -3.56 1.11 -11.77
C ARG A 145 -3.18 0.23 -10.58
N ARG A 146 -3.06 -1.08 -10.78
CA ARG A 146 -2.81 -2.06 -9.70
C ARG A 146 -1.62 -1.66 -8.84
N ILE A 147 -0.47 -1.40 -9.45
CA ILE A 147 0.75 -1.11 -8.68
C ILE A 147 0.63 0.18 -7.85
N PHE A 148 -0.04 1.20 -8.40
CA PHE A 148 -0.32 2.46 -7.71
C PHE A 148 -1.35 2.33 -6.58
N ILE A 149 -2.08 1.23 -6.50
CA ILE A 149 -2.99 0.93 -5.37
C ILE A 149 -2.29 0.03 -4.35
N VAL A 150 -1.50 -0.93 -4.81
CA VAL A 150 -0.78 -1.90 -3.96
C VAL A 150 0.28 -1.21 -3.11
N ILE A 151 1.09 -0.33 -3.70
CA ILE A 151 2.17 0.38 -3.00
C ILE A 151 1.63 1.10 -1.75
N PRO A 152 0.64 2.01 -1.84
CA PRO A 152 0.10 2.67 -0.65
C PRO A 152 -0.55 1.67 0.33
N GLY A 153 -1.17 0.60 -0.17
CA GLY A 153 -1.71 -0.48 0.68
C GLY A 153 -0.65 -1.18 1.53
N VAL A 154 0.50 -1.52 0.95
CA VAL A 154 1.63 -2.14 1.67
C VAL A 154 2.27 -1.15 2.64
N LEU A 155 2.45 0.11 2.23
CA LEU A 155 2.98 1.16 3.10
C LEU A 155 2.11 1.38 4.35
N LEU A 156 0.79 1.35 4.19
CA LEU A 156 -0.18 1.44 5.29
C LEU A 156 -0.14 0.22 6.23
N ALA A 157 0.08 -0.99 5.70
CA ALA A 157 0.30 -2.17 6.54
C ALA A 157 1.56 -2.00 7.40
N GLY A 158 2.65 -1.52 6.80
CA GLY A 158 3.89 -1.18 7.51
C GLY A 158 3.69 -0.09 8.57
N ALA A 159 2.98 0.98 8.22
CA ALA A 159 2.65 2.06 9.16
C ALA A 159 1.79 1.56 10.34
N SER A 160 0.83 0.68 10.09
CA SER A 160 0.03 0.04 11.14
C SER A 160 0.92 -0.76 12.09
N CYS A 161 1.80 -1.61 11.55
CA CYS A 161 2.76 -2.39 12.34
C CYS A 161 3.64 -1.49 13.20
N ALA A 162 4.22 -0.44 12.60
CA ALA A 162 5.08 0.53 13.28
C ALA A 162 4.36 1.25 14.43
N VAL A 163 3.15 1.78 14.20
CA VAL A 163 2.38 2.51 15.20
C VAL A 163 1.97 1.61 16.37
N LEU A 164 1.50 0.40 16.08
CA LEU A 164 1.08 -0.54 17.13
C LEU A 164 2.27 -1.02 17.96
N THR A 165 3.40 -1.29 17.32
CA THR A 165 4.65 -1.66 17.98
C THR A 165 5.15 -0.55 18.90
N ALA A 166 5.23 0.69 18.39
CA ALA A 166 5.62 1.86 19.19
C ALA A 166 4.67 2.10 20.38
N GLY A 167 3.37 1.84 20.20
CA GLY A 167 2.37 1.97 21.25
C GLY A 167 2.48 0.91 22.36
N GLU A 168 2.94 -0.30 22.04
CA GLU A 168 3.27 -1.33 23.02
C GLU A 168 4.60 -1.06 23.71
N LEU A 169 5.63 -0.60 22.98
CA LEU A 169 6.90 -0.19 23.57
C LEU A 169 6.68 0.91 24.63
N ARG A 170 5.94 1.96 24.27
CA ARG A 170 5.60 3.05 25.20
C ARG A 170 4.75 2.59 26.40
N ARG A 171 3.98 1.51 26.25
CA ARG A 171 3.26 0.91 27.39
C ARG A 171 4.24 0.24 28.34
N ALA A 172 5.23 -0.49 27.82
CA ALA A 172 6.25 -1.16 28.60
C ALA A 172 7.10 -0.13 29.37
N ASP A 173 7.57 0.93 28.71
CA ASP A 173 8.41 1.96 29.34
C ASP A 173 7.70 2.65 30.52
N ARG A 174 6.41 2.98 30.36
CA ARG A 174 5.60 3.55 31.46
C ARG A 174 5.40 2.59 32.62
N GLY A 175 5.35 1.29 32.36
CA GLY A 175 5.23 0.26 33.39
C GLY A 175 6.52 0.09 34.20
N VAL A 176 7.68 0.36 33.60
CA VAL A 176 8.98 0.39 34.28
C VAL A 176 9.14 1.66 35.11
N ALA A 177 8.80 2.83 34.55
CA ALA A 177 8.92 4.12 35.25
C ALA A 177 7.98 4.30 36.45
N ALA A 178 6.94 3.46 36.58
CA ALA A 178 5.99 3.48 37.69
C ALA A 178 6.33 2.45 38.80
N ARG A 179 7.41 1.69 38.65
CA ARG A 179 7.97 0.78 39.66
C ARG A 179 9.13 1.43 40.38
#